data_AF-R0GPN3-F1
#
_entry.id   AF-R0GPN3-F1
#
_cell.length_a   1.000
_cell.length_b   1.000
_cell.length_c   1.000
_cell.angle_alpha   90.00
_cell.angle_beta   90.00
_cell.angle_gamma   90.00
#
_symmetry.space_group_name_H-M   'P 1'
#
loop_
_entity.id
_entity.type
_entity.pdbx_description
1 polymer ?
#
loop_
_entity_poly.entity_id
_entity_poly.type
_entity_poly.pdbx_seq_one_letter_code
_entity_poly.pdbx_strand_id
1 'polypeptide(L)'
;MVASFDQKKSLVLLMVLLFLFVSSSYAKFSMMVTKSEIDTICTEENMNSSFCFDFFKTTPEVARLDYSNLIKYVINYQTRYISDTVKLFKLSGGYSKDINSTYHVCVEVYELAINKHDASLRYLAAKDYQSLNIVVSGTMTDVRTCIDEDLSIMKPVPQLFMTRSDAIKDLSLVILVVLECFIRKDPELCP
;
A
#
# COMPACT_ATOMS: atom_id res chain seq x y z
N MET A 1 -8.62 -63.88 23.10
CA MET A 1 -9.36 -63.14 22.05
C MET A 1 -9.54 -61.68 22.51
N VAL A 2 -8.47 -60.93 22.80
CA VAL A 2 -8.52 -59.51 23.22
C VAL A 2 -7.21 -58.86 22.79
N ALA A 3 -7.13 -58.45 21.53
CA ALA A 3 -5.99 -57.66 21.01
C ALA A 3 -6.41 -56.84 19.78
N SER A 4 -7.43 -57.30 19.05
CA SER A 4 -7.98 -56.59 17.88
C SER A 4 -8.79 -55.33 18.24
N PHE A 5 -9.23 -55.15 19.49
CA PHE A 5 -10.16 -54.06 19.84
C PHE A 5 -9.46 -52.72 20.15
N ASP A 6 -8.17 -52.77 20.51
CA ASP A 6 -7.41 -51.58 20.95
C ASP A 6 -6.80 -50.81 19.76
N GLN A 7 -6.28 -51.56 18.77
CA GLN A 7 -5.65 -50.98 17.59
C GLN A 7 -6.62 -50.15 16.73
N LYS A 8 -7.89 -50.58 16.63
CA LYS A 8 -8.94 -49.84 15.91
C LYS A 8 -9.29 -48.52 16.62
N LYS A 9 -9.32 -48.49 17.95
CA LYS A 9 -9.58 -47.26 18.72
C LYS A 9 -8.44 -46.25 18.59
N SER A 10 -7.20 -46.74 18.65
CA SER A 10 -5.99 -45.92 18.44
C SER A 10 -5.96 -45.27 17.06
N LEU A 11 -6.30 -46.03 16.01
CA LEU A 11 -6.29 -45.54 14.63
C LEU A 11 -7.41 -44.52 14.36
N VAL A 12 -8.59 -44.71 14.95
CA VAL A 12 -9.69 -43.73 14.92
C VAL A 12 -9.31 -42.44 15.65
N LEU A 13 -8.65 -42.54 16.82
CA LEU A 13 -8.19 -41.37 17.57
C LEU A 13 -7.14 -40.57 16.78
N LEU A 14 -6.20 -41.26 16.12
CA LEU A 14 -5.17 -40.63 15.29
C LEU A 14 -5.78 -39.94 14.07
N MET A 15 -6.78 -40.54 13.43
CA MET A 15 -7.53 -39.94 12.32
C MET A 15 -8.31 -38.70 12.76
N VAL A 16 -8.98 -38.75 13.93
CA VAL A 16 -9.69 -37.59 14.49
C VAL A 16 -8.73 -36.45 14.80
N LEU A 17 -7.56 -36.75 15.38
CA LEU A 17 -6.50 -35.75 15.62
C LEU A 17 -6.00 -35.13 14.31
N LEU A 18 -5.71 -35.93 13.28
CA LEU A 18 -5.32 -35.42 11.97
C LEU A 18 -6.40 -34.54 11.34
N PHE A 19 -7.69 -34.92 11.43
CA PHE A 19 -8.80 -34.10 10.95
C PHE A 19 -8.95 -32.79 11.73
N LEU A 20 -8.66 -32.76 13.03
CA LEU A 20 -8.66 -31.54 13.85
C LEU A 20 -7.48 -30.61 13.53
N PHE A 21 -6.29 -31.16 13.24
CA PHE A 21 -5.12 -30.38 12.80
C PHE A 21 -5.27 -29.87 11.37
N VAL A 22 -5.89 -30.64 10.48
CA VAL A 22 -6.15 -30.22 9.11
C VAL A 22 -7.27 -29.16 9.09
N SER A 23 -8.33 -29.32 9.87
CA SER A 23 -9.42 -28.32 9.93
C SER A 23 -9.00 -27.01 10.61
N SER A 24 -8.07 -27.02 11.58
CA SER A 24 -7.49 -25.79 12.15
C SER A 24 -6.58 -25.06 11.15
N SER A 25 -5.96 -25.78 10.22
CA SER A 25 -5.10 -25.21 9.16
C SER A 25 -5.90 -24.55 8.03
N TYR A 26 -7.16 -24.96 7.82
CA TYR A 26 -8.05 -24.38 6.80
C TYR A 26 -8.85 -23.17 7.26
N ALA A 27 -8.82 -22.84 8.56
CA ALA A 27 -9.24 -21.53 9.03
C ALA A 27 -8.15 -20.47 8.77
N LYS A 28 -7.68 -20.37 7.51
CA LYS A 28 -7.24 -19.07 7.01
C LYS A 28 -8.51 -18.21 6.96
N PHE A 29 -8.89 -17.63 8.10
CA PHE A 29 -9.77 -16.48 8.10
C PHE A 29 -9.20 -15.54 7.04
N SER A 30 -9.92 -15.32 5.94
CA SER A 30 -9.61 -14.19 5.09
C SER A 30 -9.79 -12.99 6.01
N MET A 31 -8.70 -12.43 6.52
CA MET A 31 -8.70 -11.15 7.21
C MET A 31 -9.01 -10.11 6.14
N MET A 32 -10.29 -10.05 5.76
CA MET A 32 -10.84 -8.97 4.99
C MET A 32 -10.64 -7.70 5.80
N VAL A 33 -10.30 -6.61 5.11
CA VAL A 33 -10.15 -5.31 5.77
C VAL A 33 -11.54 -4.90 6.28
N THR A 34 -11.67 -4.84 7.59
CA THR A 34 -12.90 -4.49 8.29
C THR A 34 -13.15 -2.99 8.24
N LYS A 35 -14.39 -2.58 8.50
CA LYS A 35 -14.73 -1.16 8.60
C LYS A 35 -13.89 -0.43 9.66
N SER A 36 -13.68 -1.05 10.83
CA SER A 36 -12.86 -0.47 11.90
C SER A 36 -11.40 -0.28 11.47
N GLU A 37 -10.86 -1.20 10.68
CA GLU A 37 -9.50 -1.06 10.16
C GLU A 37 -9.40 0.05 9.11
N ILE A 38 -10.42 0.19 8.24
CA ILE A 38 -10.50 1.34 7.32
C ILE A 38 -10.58 2.66 8.11
N ASP A 39 -11.38 2.69 9.19
CA ASP A 39 -11.46 3.87 10.06
C ASP A 39 -10.06 4.18 10.63
N THR A 40 -9.36 3.21 11.24
CA THR A 40 -7.98 3.39 11.72
C THR A 40 -7.05 3.92 10.62
N ILE A 41 -7.07 3.31 9.42
CA ILE A 41 -6.23 3.72 8.29
C ILE A 41 -6.51 5.17 7.87
N CYS A 42 -7.78 5.54 7.76
CA CYS A 42 -8.19 6.83 7.23
C CYS A 42 -8.21 7.96 8.26
N THR A 43 -8.11 7.64 9.56
CA THR A 43 -7.98 8.61 10.64
C THR A 43 -6.55 8.81 11.12
N GLU A 44 -5.57 8.17 10.49
CA GLU A 44 -4.15 8.35 10.79
C GLU A 44 -3.74 9.83 10.67
N GLU A 45 -2.74 10.23 11.47
CA GLU A 45 -2.21 11.59 11.40
C GLU A 45 -1.69 11.90 9.98
N ASN A 46 -1.89 13.14 9.51
CA ASN A 46 -1.43 13.62 8.20
C ASN A 46 -2.08 12.98 6.96
N MET A 47 -3.04 12.06 7.15
CA MET A 47 -3.89 11.49 6.10
C MET A 47 -5.02 12.47 5.72
N ASN A 48 -5.27 12.65 4.43
CA ASN A 48 -6.54 13.22 4.01
C ASN A 48 -7.67 12.19 4.16
N SER A 49 -8.39 12.25 5.28
CA SER A 49 -9.45 11.29 5.59
C SER A 49 -10.52 11.21 4.50
N SER A 50 -10.92 12.33 3.90
CA SER A 50 -11.94 12.33 2.84
C SER A 50 -11.47 11.54 1.63
N PHE A 51 -10.25 11.79 1.17
CA PHE A 51 -9.65 11.05 0.05
C PHE A 51 -9.52 9.57 0.37
N CYS A 52 -9.04 9.23 1.56
CA CYS A 52 -8.87 7.84 1.99
C CYS A 52 -10.20 7.08 2.01
N PHE A 53 -11.24 7.64 2.64
CA PHE A 53 -12.57 7.01 2.66
C PHE A 53 -13.15 6.89 1.25
N ASP A 54 -12.99 7.89 0.41
CA ASP A 54 -13.44 7.84 -0.99
C ASP A 54 -12.69 6.76 -1.79
N PHE A 55 -11.39 6.58 -1.57
CA PHE A 55 -10.60 5.51 -2.18
C PHE A 55 -11.15 4.12 -1.83
N PHE A 56 -11.41 3.85 -0.54
CA PHE A 56 -11.97 2.57 -0.11
C PHE A 56 -13.42 2.38 -0.56
N LYS A 57 -14.23 3.44 -0.58
CA LYS A 57 -15.63 3.40 -1.03
C LYS A 57 -15.76 3.12 -2.53
N THR A 58 -14.93 3.77 -3.34
CA THR A 58 -14.95 3.61 -4.81
C THR A 58 -14.30 2.31 -5.27
N THR A 59 -13.58 1.64 -4.37
CA THR A 59 -12.90 0.37 -4.66
C THR A 59 -13.35 -0.76 -3.72
N PRO A 60 -14.63 -1.15 -3.74
CA PRO A 60 -15.20 -2.08 -2.76
C PRO A 60 -14.57 -3.48 -2.80
N GLU A 61 -13.92 -3.85 -3.91
CA GLU A 61 -13.19 -5.11 -4.05
C GLU A 61 -11.98 -5.19 -3.10
N VAL A 62 -11.39 -4.04 -2.75
CA VAL A 62 -10.22 -3.93 -1.88
C VAL A 62 -10.53 -4.35 -0.45
N ALA A 63 -11.76 -4.12 0.02
CA ALA A 63 -12.21 -4.54 1.34
C ALA A 63 -12.20 -6.07 1.52
N ARG A 64 -12.09 -6.85 0.43
CA ARG A 64 -12.04 -8.32 0.48
C ARG A 64 -10.61 -8.88 0.47
N LEU A 65 -9.60 -8.02 0.30
CA LEU A 65 -8.20 -8.42 0.24
C LEU A 65 -7.65 -8.61 1.66
N ASP A 66 -6.72 -9.55 1.82
CA ASP A 66 -5.82 -9.51 2.98
C ASP A 66 -4.88 -8.30 2.90
N TYR A 67 -4.23 -7.93 4.00
CA TYR A 67 -3.37 -6.74 4.04
C TYR A 67 -2.26 -6.75 3.00
N SER A 68 -1.68 -7.92 2.69
CA SER A 68 -0.61 -8.01 1.69
C SER A 68 -1.15 -7.72 0.29
N ASN A 69 -2.31 -8.29 -0.06
CA ASN A 69 -2.97 -8.04 -1.32
C ASN A 69 -3.53 -6.60 -1.41
N LEU A 70 -3.98 -6.01 -0.29
CA LEU A 70 -4.33 -4.60 -0.19
C LEU A 70 -3.11 -3.72 -0.51
N ILE A 71 -1.97 -3.93 0.17
CA ILE A 71 -0.74 -3.16 -0.10
C ILE A 71 -0.34 -3.30 -1.58
N LYS A 72 -0.34 -4.53 -2.12
CA LYS A 72 -0.04 -4.78 -3.54
C LYS A 72 -0.99 -3.99 -4.45
N TYR A 73 -2.29 -3.98 -4.14
CA TYR A 73 -3.27 -3.23 -4.91
C TYR A 73 -2.98 -1.73 -4.88
N VAL A 74 -2.72 -1.17 -3.68
CA VAL A 74 -2.46 0.26 -3.50
C VAL A 74 -1.15 0.66 -4.20
N ILE A 75 -0.08 -0.15 -4.15
CA ILE A 75 1.16 0.07 -4.91
C ILE A 75 0.86 0.16 -6.42
N ASN A 76 0.11 -0.80 -6.97
CA ASN A 76 -0.26 -0.79 -8.39
C ASN A 76 -1.14 0.41 -8.76
N TYR A 77 -2.07 0.80 -7.89
CA TYR A 77 -2.92 1.97 -8.08
C TYR A 77 -2.09 3.27 -8.06
N GLN A 78 -1.22 3.42 -7.06
CA GLN A 78 -0.32 4.55 -6.91
C GLN A 78 0.59 4.71 -8.13
N THR A 79 1.24 3.65 -8.61
CA THR A 79 2.12 3.73 -9.78
C THR A 79 1.39 4.14 -11.06
N ARG A 80 0.14 3.69 -11.26
CA ARG A 80 -0.70 4.18 -12.37
C ARG A 80 -0.99 5.67 -12.22
N TYR A 81 -1.34 6.10 -11.00
CA TYR A 81 -1.65 7.49 -10.71
C TYR A 81 -0.44 8.42 -10.88
N ILE A 82 0.76 7.98 -10.47
CA ILE A 82 2.04 8.67 -10.71
C ILE A 82 2.29 8.75 -12.23
N SER A 83 2.17 7.63 -12.95
CA SER A 83 2.38 7.57 -14.41
C SER A 83 1.47 8.54 -15.17
N ASP A 84 0.20 8.64 -14.79
CA ASP A 84 -0.73 9.60 -15.39
C ASP A 84 -0.37 11.04 -15.05
N THR A 85 0.17 11.29 -13.86
CA THR A 85 0.66 12.62 -13.47
C THR A 85 1.90 13.02 -14.27
N VAL A 86 2.83 12.09 -14.53
CA VAL A 86 3.99 12.30 -15.41
C VAL A 86 3.54 12.69 -16.82
N LYS A 87 2.52 12.02 -17.38
CA LYS A 87 1.97 12.40 -18.70
C LYS A 87 1.45 13.83 -18.70
N LEU A 88 0.78 14.25 -17.63
CA LEU A 88 0.29 15.62 -17.49
C LEU A 88 1.44 16.63 -17.41
N PHE A 89 2.50 16.37 -16.61
CA PHE A 89 3.68 17.24 -16.59
C PHE A 89 4.33 17.37 -17.96
N LYS A 90 4.48 16.26 -18.68
CA LYS A 90 5.01 16.22 -20.04
C LYS A 90 4.17 17.09 -20.99
N LEU A 91 2.84 17.00 -20.94
CA LEU A 91 1.93 17.84 -21.72
C LEU A 91 1.97 19.33 -21.32
N SER A 92 2.28 19.63 -20.06
CA SER A 92 2.40 21.00 -19.54
C SER A 92 3.77 21.66 -19.81
N GLY A 93 4.65 21.01 -20.58
CA GLY A 93 5.97 21.56 -20.93
C GLY A 93 7.16 20.80 -20.34
N GLY A 94 6.94 19.67 -19.66
CA GLY A 94 7.99 18.82 -19.10
C GLY A 94 8.91 18.14 -20.13
N TYR A 95 8.57 18.19 -21.43
CA TYR A 95 9.47 17.77 -22.51
C TYR A 95 10.55 18.80 -22.86
N SER A 96 10.36 20.07 -22.47
CA SER A 96 11.34 21.10 -22.73
C SER A 96 12.60 20.81 -21.91
N LYS A 97 13.75 20.72 -22.58
CA LYS A 97 15.08 20.66 -21.95
C LYS A 97 15.55 22.05 -21.49
N ASP A 98 14.68 23.06 -21.53
CA ASP A 98 14.98 24.33 -20.90
C ASP A 98 15.19 24.06 -19.41
N ILE A 99 16.40 24.36 -18.93
CA ILE A 99 16.82 24.14 -17.55
C ILE A 99 15.96 24.92 -16.54
N ASN A 100 15.15 25.88 -17.03
CA ASN A 100 14.18 26.62 -16.24
C ASN A 100 12.77 25.99 -16.21
N SER A 101 12.55 24.86 -16.89
CA SER A 101 11.24 24.20 -16.88
C SER A 101 11.03 23.44 -15.57
N THR A 102 10.33 24.07 -14.63
CA THR A 102 9.90 23.46 -13.35
C THR A 102 9.21 22.10 -13.55
N TYR A 103 8.46 21.93 -14.65
CA TYR A 103 7.81 20.67 -14.97
C TYR A 103 8.78 19.56 -15.41
N HIS A 104 9.96 19.90 -15.92
CA HIS A 104 10.97 18.91 -16.26
C HIS A 104 11.53 18.22 -15.01
N VAL A 105 11.89 19.01 -13.99
CA VAL A 105 12.35 18.49 -12.69
C VAL A 105 11.29 17.59 -12.05
N CYS A 106 10.02 18.02 -12.10
CA CYS A 106 8.90 17.20 -11.66
C CYS A 106 8.76 15.87 -12.41
N VAL A 107 9.03 15.83 -13.72
CA VAL A 107 9.06 14.56 -14.47
C VAL A 107 10.17 13.65 -13.94
N GLU A 108 11.37 14.18 -13.72
CA GLU A 108 12.51 13.38 -13.24
C GLU A 108 12.22 12.74 -11.87
N VAL A 109 11.78 13.53 -10.89
CA VAL A 109 11.52 12.99 -9.54
C VAL A 109 10.32 12.02 -9.52
N TYR A 110 9.31 12.23 -10.37
CA TYR A 110 8.21 11.27 -10.50
C TYR A 110 8.65 9.98 -11.20
N GLU A 111 9.56 10.04 -12.15
CA GLU A 111 10.11 8.83 -12.78
C GLU A 111 10.96 8.02 -11.79
N LEU A 112 11.67 8.67 -10.87
CA LEU A 112 12.31 7.99 -9.72
C LEU A 112 11.27 7.29 -8.84
N ALA A 113 10.15 7.94 -8.56
CA ALA A 113 9.04 7.35 -7.81
C ALA A 113 8.41 6.14 -8.53
N ILE A 114 8.31 6.16 -9.87
CA ILE A 114 7.87 5.00 -10.68
C ILE A 114 8.87 3.84 -10.57
N ASN A 115 10.17 4.12 -10.65
CA ASN A 115 11.22 3.10 -10.62
C ASN A 115 11.27 2.33 -9.28
N LYS A 116 10.65 2.86 -8.22
CA LYS A 116 10.48 2.18 -6.93
C LYS A 116 9.39 1.10 -6.93
N HIS A 117 8.52 1.06 -7.94
CA HIS A 117 7.39 0.13 -8.03
C HIS A 117 7.81 -1.34 -7.88
N ASP A 118 8.71 -1.82 -8.74
CA ASP A 118 9.13 -3.21 -8.76
C ASP A 118 9.85 -3.60 -7.47
N ALA A 119 10.63 -2.67 -6.90
CA ALA A 119 11.28 -2.86 -5.61
C ALA A 119 10.24 -3.03 -4.49
N SER A 120 9.21 -2.18 -4.42
CA SER A 120 8.13 -2.30 -3.44
C SER A 120 7.42 -3.66 -3.54
N LEU A 121 7.05 -4.10 -4.76
CA LEU A 121 6.42 -5.40 -4.96
C LEU A 121 7.33 -6.56 -4.55
N ARG A 122 8.63 -6.47 -4.88
CA ARG A 122 9.62 -7.48 -4.50
C ARG A 122 9.80 -7.58 -2.99
N TYR A 123 9.91 -6.44 -2.30
CA TYR A 123 10.06 -6.41 -0.83
C TYR A 123 8.81 -6.92 -0.12
N LEU A 124 7.62 -6.55 -0.60
CA LEU A 124 6.37 -7.10 -0.10
C LEU A 124 6.32 -8.64 -0.23
N ALA A 125 6.68 -9.18 -1.41
CA ALA A 125 6.69 -10.61 -1.65
C ALA A 125 7.74 -11.35 -0.79
N ALA A 126 8.88 -10.72 -0.54
CA ALA A 126 9.94 -11.23 0.34
C ALA A 126 9.63 -11.07 1.83
N LYS A 127 8.52 -10.39 2.19
CA LYS A 127 8.19 -9.97 3.56
C LYS A 127 9.28 -9.10 4.20
N ASP A 128 10.06 -8.41 3.37
CA ASP A 128 11.05 -7.43 3.81
C ASP A 128 10.35 -6.08 4.05
N TYR A 129 9.64 -6.02 5.16
CA TYR A 129 8.78 -4.87 5.50
C TYR A 129 9.59 -3.62 5.83
N GLN A 130 10.83 -3.76 6.32
CA GLN A 130 11.72 -2.63 6.56
C GLN A 130 12.10 -1.96 5.24
N SER A 131 12.56 -2.74 4.25
CA SER A 131 12.89 -2.19 2.93
C SER A 131 11.65 -1.67 2.20
N LEU A 132 10.49 -2.33 2.36
CA LEU A 132 9.23 -1.82 1.82
C LEU A 132 8.87 -0.45 2.40
N ASN A 133 8.95 -0.28 3.71
CA ASN A 133 8.70 1.00 4.39
C ASN A 133 9.61 2.10 3.82
N ILE A 134 10.92 1.83 3.73
CA ILE A 134 11.90 2.78 3.20
C ILE A 134 11.56 3.20 1.77
N VAL A 135 11.22 2.23 0.90
CA VAL A 135 10.94 2.53 -0.51
C VAL A 135 9.62 3.29 -0.67
N VAL A 136 8.56 2.92 0.04
CA VAL A 136 7.26 3.61 -0.02
C VAL A 136 7.36 5.04 0.54
N SER A 137 8.13 5.23 1.62
CA SER A 137 8.46 6.55 2.15
C SER A 137 9.25 7.37 1.14
N GLY A 138 10.22 6.74 0.46
CA GLY A 138 10.97 7.37 -0.62
C GLY A 138 10.10 7.77 -1.81
N THR A 139 9.06 7.01 -2.17
CA THR A 139 8.09 7.41 -3.21
C THR A 139 7.32 8.66 -2.79
N MET A 140 6.92 8.74 -1.53
CA MET A 140 6.25 9.91 -0.96
C MET A 140 7.15 11.14 -0.98
N THR A 141 8.42 11.00 -0.57
CA THR A 141 9.41 12.07 -0.58
C THR A 141 9.66 12.62 -1.99
N ASP A 142 9.92 11.76 -2.97
CA ASP A 142 10.19 12.21 -4.35
C ASP A 142 9.04 13.08 -4.91
N VAL A 143 7.80 12.67 -4.65
CA VAL A 143 6.62 13.40 -5.11
C VAL A 143 6.48 14.73 -4.38
N ARG A 144 6.76 14.76 -3.06
CA ARG A 144 6.77 15.99 -2.25
C ARG A 144 7.83 17.00 -2.70
N THR A 145 9.03 16.55 -3.08
CA THR A 145 10.12 17.44 -3.55
C THR A 145 9.65 18.36 -4.67
N CYS A 146 8.98 17.80 -5.70
CA CYS A 146 8.42 18.61 -6.78
C CYS A 146 7.32 19.58 -6.30
N ILE A 147 6.47 19.20 -5.36
CA ILE A 147 5.44 20.11 -4.84
C ILE A 147 6.07 21.28 -4.10
N ASP A 148 6.90 20.97 -3.11
CA ASP A 148 7.31 21.88 -2.06
C ASP A 148 8.35 22.88 -2.58
N GLU A 149 9.28 22.43 -3.43
CA GLU A 149 10.41 23.23 -3.90
C GLU A 149 10.10 23.93 -5.24
N ASP A 150 9.40 23.23 -6.13
CA ASP A 150 9.26 23.61 -7.53
C ASP A 150 7.88 24.23 -7.85
N LEU A 151 6.80 23.49 -7.57
CA LEU A 151 5.45 23.92 -7.97
C LEU A 151 4.86 24.98 -7.05
N SER A 152 5.19 24.96 -5.75
CA SER A 152 4.63 25.88 -4.76
C SER A 152 4.99 27.35 -5.02
N ILE A 153 6.11 27.60 -5.69
CA ILE A 153 6.62 28.94 -6.00
C ILE A 153 6.16 29.47 -7.36
N MET A 154 5.57 28.62 -8.21
CA MET A 154 5.05 29.02 -9.52
C MET A 154 3.86 29.99 -9.38
N LYS A 155 3.70 30.89 -10.36
CA LYS A 155 2.57 31.82 -10.43
C LYS A 155 1.86 31.73 -11.79
N PRO A 156 0.60 31.26 -11.85
CA PRO A 156 -0.18 30.73 -10.73
C PRO A 156 0.34 29.37 -10.24
N VAL A 157 0.08 29.05 -8.96
CA VAL A 157 0.37 27.73 -8.40
C VAL A 157 -0.50 26.70 -9.12
N PRO A 158 0.08 25.62 -9.69
CA PRO A 158 -0.69 24.69 -10.49
C PRO A 158 -1.40 23.65 -9.61
N GLN A 159 -2.56 24.05 -9.07
CA GLN A 159 -3.35 23.29 -8.10
C GLN A 159 -3.66 21.85 -8.51
N LEU A 160 -3.86 21.59 -9.81
CA LEU A 160 -4.05 20.23 -10.32
C LEU A 160 -2.91 19.29 -9.89
N PHE A 161 -1.67 19.73 -10.03
CA PHE A 161 -0.51 18.92 -9.65
C PHE A 161 -0.42 18.80 -8.13
N MET A 162 -0.64 19.89 -7.39
CA MET A 162 -0.67 19.85 -5.91
C MET A 162 -1.61 18.75 -5.40
N THR A 163 -2.88 18.77 -5.85
CA THR A 163 -3.89 17.79 -5.44
C THR A 163 -3.53 16.35 -5.83
N ARG A 164 -3.00 16.14 -7.04
CA ARG A 164 -2.59 14.79 -7.48
C ARG A 164 -1.43 14.26 -6.64
N SER A 165 -0.52 15.14 -6.26
CA SER A 165 0.66 14.79 -5.47
C SER A 165 0.29 14.46 -4.03
N ASP A 166 -0.63 15.23 -3.43
CA ASP A 166 -1.21 14.92 -2.12
C ASP A 166 -1.91 13.56 -2.11
N ALA A 167 -2.68 13.25 -3.16
CA ALA A 167 -3.30 11.94 -3.31
C ALA A 167 -2.26 10.80 -3.37
N ILE A 168 -1.13 11.00 -4.04
CA ILE A 168 -0.04 10.00 -4.08
C ILE A 168 0.57 9.81 -2.68
N LYS A 169 0.78 10.90 -1.94
CA LYS A 169 1.25 10.89 -0.56
C LYS A 169 0.27 10.13 0.34
N ASP A 170 -1.02 10.40 0.24
CA ASP A 170 -2.06 9.71 1.01
C ASP A 170 -2.11 8.20 0.68
N LEU A 171 -1.94 7.81 -0.59
CA LEU A 171 -1.80 6.39 -0.97
C LEU A 171 -0.55 5.73 -0.35
N SER A 172 0.57 6.44 -0.27
CA SER A 172 1.77 5.97 0.46
C SER A 172 1.46 5.77 1.95
N LEU A 173 0.76 6.72 2.57
CA LEU A 173 0.36 6.60 3.97
C LEU A 173 -0.56 5.38 4.19
N VAL A 174 -1.51 5.12 3.30
CA VAL A 174 -2.34 3.90 3.38
C VAL A 174 -1.46 2.65 3.40
N ILE A 175 -0.45 2.56 2.53
CA ILE A 175 0.48 1.42 2.51
C ILE A 175 1.24 1.30 3.84
N LEU A 176 1.79 2.42 4.35
CA LEU A 176 2.60 2.45 5.56
C LEU A 176 1.78 2.08 6.80
N VAL A 177 0.57 2.63 6.94
CA VAL A 177 -0.34 2.30 8.07
C VAL A 177 -0.75 0.84 8.02
N VAL A 178 -1.09 0.32 6.82
CA VAL A 178 -1.42 -1.10 6.67
C VAL A 178 -0.23 -1.98 7.10
N LEU A 179 0.98 -1.59 6.68
CA LEU A 179 2.22 -2.30 6.97
C LEU A 179 2.56 -2.29 8.46
N GLU A 180 2.56 -1.12 9.10
CA GLU A 180 3.01 -0.97 10.48
C GLU A 180 1.96 -1.44 11.48
N CYS A 181 0.69 -1.04 11.31
CA CYS A 181 -0.35 -1.34 12.30
C CYS A 181 -0.84 -2.79 12.24
N PHE A 182 -0.96 -3.36 11.04
CA PHE A 182 -1.67 -4.65 10.87
C PHE A 182 -0.75 -5.81 10.51
N ILE A 183 0.32 -5.54 9.76
CA ILE A 183 1.29 -6.59 9.38
C ILE A 183 2.40 -6.72 10.43
N ARG A 184 3.12 -5.63 10.73
CA ARG A 184 4.20 -5.61 11.73
C ARG A 184 3.67 -5.53 13.15
N LYS A 185 2.50 -4.90 13.33
CA LYS A 185 1.85 -4.64 14.62
C LYS A 185 2.76 -3.84 15.54
N ASP A 186 3.32 -2.76 15.00
CA ASP A 186 4.17 -1.84 15.76
C ASP A 186 3.30 -1.01 16.72
N PRO A 187 3.41 -1.24 18.04
CA PRO A 187 2.54 -0.60 19.02
C PRO A 187 2.91 0.86 19.28
N GLU A 188 4.10 1.32 18.85
CA GLU A 188 4.51 2.71 19.02
C GLU A 188 3.86 3.63 17.97
N LEU A 189 3.62 3.08 16.78
CA LEU A 189 3.00 3.79 15.65
C LEU A 189 1.47 3.67 15.67
N CYS A 190 0.92 2.60 16.25
CA CYS A 190 -0.50 2.27 16.14
C CYS A 190 -1.06 1.81 17.50
N PRO A 191 -1.44 2.75 18.38
CA PRO A 191 -1.96 2.46 19.72
C PRO A 191 -3.39 1.89 19.74
#